data_AF-A0A0R3PJE3-F1
#
_entry.id   AF-A0A0R3PJE3-F1
#
_cell.length_a   1.000
_cell.length_b   1.000
_cell.length_c   1.000
_cell.angle_alpha   90.00
_cell.angle_beta   90.00
_cell.angle_gamma   90.00
#
_symmetry.space_group_name_H-M   'P 1'
#
loop_
_entity.id
_entity.type
_entity.pdbx_description
1 polymer ?
#
loop_
_entity_poly.entity_id
_entity_poly.type
_entity_poly.pdbx_seq_one_letter_code
_entity_poly.pdbx_strand_id
1 'polypeptide(L)'
;MPKLSGTDDIPLADDDDNNSIIGGSCIPRPAQPLPREEPAEDPEEKARLITQVLELQNTLDDLSQRVDAVKEESLKLRSENQVLGQYIQNLMASSSVFQSSNSGGKQ
;
A
#
# COMPACT_ATOMS: atom_id res chain seq x y z
N MET A 1 11.77 60.65 9.01
CA MET A 1 12.94 60.58 8.11
C MET A 1 13.85 61.76 8.42
N PRO A 2 15.20 61.67 8.34
CA PRO A 2 16.15 60.55 8.40
C PRO A 2 17.26 60.82 9.46
N LYS A 3 18.20 59.91 9.79
CA LYS A 3 19.49 59.78 9.09
C LYS A 3 20.18 58.48 9.50
N LEU A 4 20.61 57.72 8.48
CA LEU A 4 21.48 56.57 8.56
C LEU A 4 22.90 56.99 9.00
N SER A 5 23.51 56.17 9.86
CA SER A 5 24.95 55.96 9.99
C SER A 5 25.11 54.45 10.31
N GLY A 6 25.66 53.57 9.49
CA GLY A 6 26.71 53.77 8.50
C GLY A 6 28.06 53.80 9.19
N THR A 7 28.54 52.64 9.66
CA THR A 7 29.91 52.12 9.47
C THR A 7 30.00 50.73 10.11
N ASP A 8 30.18 49.73 9.24
CA ASP A 8 30.76 48.44 9.58
C ASP A 8 32.22 48.67 10.00
N ASP A 9 32.55 48.33 11.25
CA ASP A 9 33.95 48.18 11.68
C ASP A 9 34.09 46.82 12.37
N ILE A 10 34.06 45.77 11.54
CA ILE A 10 34.52 44.44 11.90
C ILE A 10 36.04 44.56 12.09
N PRO A 11 36.62 44.15 13.25
CA PRO A 11 38.03 44.32 13.51
C PRO A 11 38.86 43.62 12.43
N LEU A 12 39.69 44.41 11.74
CA LEU A 12 40.72 43.94 10.82
C LEU A 12 41.62 42.96 11.57
N ALA A 13 41.76 41.75 11.03
CA ALA A 13 42.76 40.81 11.47
C ALA A 13 44.13 41.45 11.24
N ASP A 14 44.91 41.60 12.31
CA ASP A 14 46.33 41.89 12.17
C ASP A 14 46.98 40.67 11.47
N ASP A 15 47.38 40.90 10.22
CA ASP A 15 48.31 40.05 9.49
C ASP A 15 49.65 40.06 10.26
N ASP A 16 49.93 38.99 11.01
CA ASP A 16 51.28 38.71 11.50
C ASP A 16 51.85 37.51 10.73
N ASP A 17 52.81 37.84 9.88
CA ASP A 17 53.57 37.00 8.96
C ASP A 17 54.26 35.83 9.69
N ASN A 18 53.62 34.65 9.76
CA ASN A 18 54.37 33.41 9.96
C ASN A 18 54.78 32.82 8.60
N ASN A 19 55.79 33.47 8.02
CA ASN A 19 56.55 33.00 6.87
C ASN A 19 57.24 31.66 7.18
N SER A 20 56.53 30.56 6.94
CA SER A 20 57.15 29.25 6.69
C SER A 20 56.91 28.86 5.23
N ILE A 21 57.63 29.56 4.34
CA ILE A 21 57.95 29.09 3.00
C ILE A 21 58.80 27.83 3.15
N ILE A 22 58.18 26.64 3.12
CA ILE A 22 58.75 25.42 2.55
C ILE A 22 57.63 24.63 1.86
N GLY A 23 57.53 24.85 0.54
CA GLY A 23 57.30 23.79 -0.45
C GLY A 23 56.11 22.85 -0.29
N GLY A 24 55.08 23.09 -1.12
CA GLY A 24 54.46 22.01 -1.89
C GLY A 24 53.09 21.53 -1.43
N SER A 25 52.10 21.72 -2.32
CA SER A 25 50.82 21.01 -2.41
C SER A 25 49.67 21.51 -1.52
N CYS A 26 48.99 22.58 -1.96
CA CYS A 26 47.62 22.85 -1.55
C CYS A 26 46.68 21.86 -2.27
N ILE A 27 46.55 20.65 -1.73
CA ILE A 27 45.44 19.77 -2.09
C ILE A 27 44.25 20.19 -1.20
N PRO A 28 43.15 20.72 -1.75
CA PRO A 28 41.95 20.95 -0.97
C PRO A 28 41.46 19.60 -0.44
N ARG A 29 41.31 19.47 0.88
CA ARG A 29 40.77 18.24 1.47
C ARG A 29 39.35 18.02 0.92
N PRO A 30 39.05 16.84 0.36
CA PRO A 30 37.70 16.54 -0.09
C PRO A 30 36.73 16.67 1.08
N ALA A 31 35.58 17.31 0.84
CA ALA A 31 34.52 17.46 1.84
C ALA A 31 34.14 16.06 2.35
N GLN A 32 34.37 15.82 3.65
CA GLN A 32 33.89 14.60 4.26
C GLN A 32 32.36 14.64 4.26
N PRO A 33 31.68 13.54 3.90
CA PRO A 33 30.23 13.46 4.01
C PRO A 33 29.81 13.80 5.43
N LEU A 34 28.83 14.71 5.59
CA LEU A 34 28.22 14.99 6.89
C LEU A 34 27.73 13.67 7.50
N PRO A 35 27.95 13.42 8.81
CA PRO A 35 27.32 12.29 9.49
C PRO A 35 25.81 12.39 9.25
N ARG A 36 25.29 11.46 8.45
CA ARG A 36 23.86 11.31 8.27
C ARG A 36 23.38 10.67 9.57
N GLU A 37 22.81 11.47 10.48
CA GLU A 37 21.96 10.96 11.54
C GLU A 37 20.67 10.42 10.90
N GLU A 38 20.79 9.37 10.10
CA GLU A 38 19.67 8.45 9.95
C GLU A 38 19.61 7.70 11.29
N PRO A 39 18.49 7.73 12.03
CA PRO A 39 18.35 6.78 13.13
C PRO A 39 18.57 5.40 12.51
N ALA A 40 19.49 4.62 13.06
CA ALA A 40 19.73 3.27 12.60
C ALA A 40 18.42 2.48 12.81
N GLU A 41 17.57 2.41 11.78
CA GLU A 41 16.49 1.43 11.71
C GLU A 41 17.15 0.09 12.01
N ASP A 42 16.75 -0.55 13.12
CA ASP A 42 17.29 -1.85 13.49
C ASP A 42 17.00 -2.82 12.34
N PRO A 43 18.02 -3.27 11.58
CA PRO A 43 17.80 -4.14 10.42
C PRO A 43 17.14 -5.47 10.84
N GLU A 44 17.28 -5.87 12.10
CA GLU A 44 16.65 -7.06 12.65
C GLU A 44 15.13 -6.86 12.84
N GLU A 45 14.70 -5.71 13.39
CA GLU A 45 13.29 -5.36 13.50
C GLU A 45 12.62 -5.29 12.12
N LYS A 46 13.31 -4.67 11.15
CA LYS A 46 12.84 -4.62 9.76
C LYS A 46 12.70 -6.03 9.16
N ALA A 47 13.67 -6.91 9.39
CA ALA A 47 13.60 -8.30 8.94
C ALA A 47 12.41 -9.05 9.57
N ARG A 48 12.16 -8.86 10.88
CA ARG A 48 11.00 -9.45 11.57
C ARG A 48 9.67 -8.97 10.99
N LEU A 49 9.53 -7.67 10.74
CA LEU A 49 8.33 -7.09 10.15
C LEU A 49 8.10 -7.60 8.72
N ILE A 50 9.16 -7.72 7.91
CA ILE A 50 9.06 -8.28 6.56
C ILE A 50 8.53 -9.72 6.62
N THR A 51 9.05 -10.57 7.50
CA THR A 51 8.57 -11.95 7.66
C THR A 51 7.09 -11.99 8.02
N GLN A 52 6.66 -11.19 8.99
CA GLN A 52 5.24 -11.14 9.38
C GLN A 52 4.34 -10.69 8.22
N VAL A 53 4.76 -9.68 7.45
CA VAL A 53 4.02 -9.23 6.27
C VAL A 53 3.90 -10.35 5.23
N LEU A 54 4.98 -11.09 4.97
CA LEU A 54 4.96 -12.20 4.02
C LEU A 54 4.03 -13.33 4.46
N GLU A 55 4.04 -13.70 5.75
CA GLU A 55 3.13 -14.70 6.30
C GLU A 55 1.66 -14.28 6.19
N LEU A 56 1.36 -13.02 6.49
CA LEU A 56 0.02 -12.46 6.35
C LEU A 56 -0.41 -12.41 4.87
N GLN A 57 0.49 -12.05 3.96
CA GLN A 57 0.20 -12.05 2.52
C GLN A 57 -0.12 -13.44 2.01
N ASN A 58 0.66 -14.46 2.41
CA ASN A 58 0.38 -15.85 2.04
C ASN A 58 -0.99 -16.30 2.57
N THR A 59 -1.30 -16.02 3.83
CA THR A 59 -2.59 -16.39 4.43
C THR A 59 -3.77 -15.67 3.74
N LEU A 60 -3.58 -14.41 3.37
CA LEU A 60 -4.59 -13.62 2.67
C LEU A 60 -4.82 -14.14 1.25
N ASP A 61 -3.76 -14.51 0.54
CA ASP A 61 -3.86 -15.10 -0.81
C ASP A 61 -4.63 -16.42 -0.77
N ASP A 62 -4.28 -17.31 0.16
CA ASP A 62 -4.99 -18.58 0.38
C ASP A 62 -6.48 -18.36 0.65
N LEU A 63 -6.81 -17.38 1.51
CA LEU A 63 -8.19 -17.04 1.80
C LEU A 63 -8.91 -16.46 0.57
N SER A 64 -8.24 -15.61 -0.21
CA SER A 64 -8.79 -15.03 -1.44
C SER A 64 -9.14 -16.12 -2.45
N GLN A 65 -8.23 -17.07 -2.69
CA GLN A 65 -8.47 -18.20 -3.58
C GLN A 65 -9.66 -19.05 -3.13
N ARG A 66 -9.76 -19.32 -1.82
CA ARG A 66 -10.90 -20.07 -1.26
C ARG A 66 -12.23 -19.33 -1.43
N VAL A 67 -12.23 -18.01 -1.26
CA VAL A 67 -13.42 -17.18 -1.48
C VAL A 67 -13.86 -17.25 -2.94
N ASP A 68 -12.91 -17.18 -3.88
CA ASP A 68 -13.23 -17.25 -5.31
C ASP A 68 -13.75 -18.64 -5.72
N ALA A 69 -13.19 -19.72 -5.17
CA ALA A 69 -13.72 -21.07 -5.35
C ALA A 69 -15.17 -21.21 -4.84
N VAL A 70 -15.47 -20.66 -3.67
CA VAL A 70 -16.84 -20.67 -3.10
C VAL A 70 -17.81 -19.86 -3.96
N LYS A 71 -17.37 -18.70 -4.49
CA LYS A 71 -18.20 -17.90 -5.40
C LYS A 71 -18.53 -18.67 -6.68
N GLU A 72 -17.55 -19.36 -7.26
CA GLU A 72 -17.74 -20.16 -8.47
C GLU A 72 -18.74 -21.30 -8.22
N GLU A 73 -18.57 -22.06 -7.14
CA GLU A 73 -19.50 -23.12 -6.75
C GLU A 73 -20.91 -22.58 -6.50
N SER A 74 -21.02 -21.45 -5.79
CA SER A 74 -22.30 -20.78 -5.55
C SER A 74 -22.99 -20.37 -6.85
N LEU A 75 -22.25 -19.81 -7.81
CA LEU A 75 -22.78 -19.43 -9.11
C LEU A 75 -23.30 -20.64 -9.89
N LYS A 76 -22.55 -21.75 -9.88
CA LYS A 76 -22.95 -23.02 -10.50
C LYS A 76 -24.22 -23.58 -9.87
N LEU A 77 -24.32 -23.62 -8.54
CA LEU A 77 -25.52 -24.08 -7.86
C LEU A 77 -26.73 -23.19 -8.16
N ARG A 78 -26.53 -21.87 -8.26
CA ARG A 78 -27.61 -20.94 -8.63
C ARG A 78 -28.10 -21.15 -10.06
N SER A 79 -27.20 -21.38 -11.01
CA SER A 79 -27.59 -21.63 -12.41
C SER A 79 -28.32 -22.97 -12.56
N GLU A 80 -27.86 -24.02 -11.88
CA GLU A 80 -28.54 -25.32 -11.86
C GLU A 80 -29.94 -25.22 -11.24
N ASN A 81 -30.04 -24.58 -10.07
CA ASN A 81 -31.34 -24.35 -9.42
C ASN A 81 -32.29 -23.52 -10.29
N GLN A 82 -31.78 -22.56 -11.07
CA GLN A 82 -32.61 -21.81 -12.01
C GLN A 82 -33.19 -22.72 -13.10
N VAL A 83 -32.37 -23.58 -13.70
CA VAL A 83 -32.83 -24.52 -14.73
C VAL A 83 -33.84 -25.51 -14.15
N LEU A 84 -33.57 -26.07 -12.97
CA LEU A 84 -34.50 -26.98 -12.28
C LEU A 84 -35.81 -26.27 -11.92
N GLY A 85 -35.74 -25.04 -11.43
CA GLY A 85 -36.91 -24.22 -11.12
C GLY A 85 -37.79 -23.99 -12.35
N GLN A 86 -37.19 -23.66 -13.50
CA GLN A 86 -37.93 -23.49 -14.75
C GLN A 86 -38.56 -24.82 -15.21
N TYR A 87 -37.85 -25.94 -15.07
CA TYR A 87 -38.38 -27.25 -15.42
C TYR A 87 -39.62 -27.60 -14.60
N ILE A 88 -39.56 -27.37 -13.29
CA ILE A 88 -40.70 -27.56 -12.38
C ILE A 88 -41.87 -26.64 -12.77
N GLN A 89 -41.61 -25.36 -13.04
CA GLN A 89 -42.64 -24.41 -13.49
C GLN A 89 -43.31 -24.86 -14.79
N ASN A 90 -42.53 -25.31 -15.77
CA ASN A 90 -43.05 -25.79 -17.05
C ASN A 90 -43.93 -27.03 -16.87
N LEU A 91 -43.52 -27.96 -16.00
CA LEU A 91 -44.31 -29.13 -15.66
C LEU A 91 -45.62 -28.76 -14.96
N MET A 92 -45.58 -27.85 -13.98
CA MET A 92 -46.78 -27.39 -13.29
C MET A 92 -47.75 -26.67 -14.25
N ALA A 93 -47.24 -25.83 -15.16
CA ALA A 93 -48.05 -25.10 -16.12
C ALA A 93 -48.68 -26.01 -17.20
N SER A 94 -47.95 -27.05 -17.62
CA SER A 94 -48.40 -28.00 -18.65
C SER A 94 -49.32 -29.10 -18.10
N SER A 95 -49.35 -29.29 -16.78
CA SER A 95 -50.21 -30.27 -16.13
C SER A 95 -51.57 -29.67 -15.77
N SER A 96 -52.64 -30.25 -16.33
CA SER A 96 -54.04 -29.88 -16.05
C SER A 96 -54.42 -30.06 -14.56
N VAL A 97 -53.67 -30.87 -13.82
CA VAL A 97 -53.87 -31.11 -12.37
C VAL A 97 -53.69 -29.82 -11.56
N PHE A 98 -52.76 -28.95 -11.93
CA PHE A 98 -52.49 -27.70 -11.20
C PHE A 98 -53.27 -26.49 -11.72
N GLN A 99 -53.86 -26.59 -12.92
CA GLN A 99 -54.76 -25.56 -13.45
C GLN A 99 -56.15 -25.62 -12.78
N SER A 100 -56.62 -26.82 -12.42
CA SER A 100 -57.94 -27.05 -11.83
C SER A 100 -58.08 -26.56 -10.38
N SER A 101 -56.97 -26.33 -9.66
CA SER A 101 -56.97 -25.75 -8.31
C SER A 101 -57.01 -24.22 -8.27
N ASN A 102 -56.79 -23.54 -9.41
CA ASN A 102 -56.79 -22.06 -9.47
C ASN A 102 -58.16 -21.45 -9.78
N SER A 103 -59.17 -22.26 -10.15
CA SER A 103 -60.53 -21.79 -10.45
C SER A 103 -61.51 -21.83 -9.26
N GLY A 104 -61.03 -22.14 -8.04
CA GLY A 104 -61.87 -22.20 -6.83
C GLY A 104 -61.98 -20.89 -6.03
N GLY A 105 -61.40 -19.78 -6.51
CA GLY A 105 -61.23 -18.55 -5.75
C GLY A 105 -62.00 -17.33 -6.27
N LYS A 106 -63.27 -17.49 -6.65
CA LYS A 106 -64.25 -16.38 -6.75
C LYS A 106 -65.67 -16.92 -6.58
N GLN A 107 -66.19 -16.91 -5.35
CA GLN A 107 -67.60 -16.73 -5.04
C GLN A 107 -67.72 -15.92 -3.75
#